data_AF-A0AAD5ELA0-F1
#
_entry.id   AF-A0AAD5ELA0-F1
#
_cell.length_a   1.000
_cell.length_b   1.000
_cell.length_c   1.000
_cell.angle_alpha   90.00
_cell.angle_beta   90.00
_cell.angle_gamma   90.00
#
_symmetry.space_group_name_H-M   'P 1'
#
loop_
_entity.id
_entity.type
_entity.pdbx_description
1 polymer ?
#
loop_
_entity_poly.entity_id
_entity_poly.type
_entity_poly.pdbx_seq_one_letter_code
_entity_poly.pdbx_strand_id
1 'polypeptide(L)'
;MEEDRRQTDLGTAADIEEAQLAKFLNRVPKEILEDPNFKAAIARLPANYNFAIPETIHRIRSSGAQKVALKLPEGLLLFAITISDIRTQFCPGNRDAYG
;
A
#
# COMPACT_ATOMS: atom_id res chain seq x y z
N MET A 1 -20.87 -3.60 47.58
CA MET A 1 -19.57 -3.94 46.98
C MET A 1 -19.83 -4.46 45.59
N GLU A 2 -20.33 -3.59 44.72
CA GLU A 2 -20.73 -3.94 43.37
C GLU A 2 -20.26 -2.80 42.46
N GLU A 3 -19.78 -3.15 41.26
CA GLU A 3 -19.33 -2.27 40.18
C GLU A 3 -17.87 -1.80 40.18
N ASP A 4 -16.96 -2.76 40.07
CA ASP A 4 -15.74 -2.59 39.25
C ASP A 4 -16.03 -3.15 37.84
N ARG A 5 -16.89 -2.47 37.08
CA ARG A 5 -17.09 -2.76 35.65
C ARG A 5 -15.93 -2.15 34.90
N ARG A 6 -14.90 -2.96 34.70
CA ARG A 6 -13.73 -2.68 33.86
C ARG A 6 -14.14 -2.07 32.52
N GLN A 7 -13.94 -0.76 32.45
CA GLN A 7 -13.97 0.04 31.24
C GLN A 7 -12.86 -0.46 30.31
N THR A 8 -13.25 -1.27 29.33
CA THR A 8 -12.44 -1.54 28.15
C THR A 8 -13.10 -0.78 27.02
N ASP A 9 -12.73 0.48 26.89
CA ASP A 9 -13.07 1.28 25.73
C ASP A 9 -12.33 0.69 24.54
N LEU A 10 -13.02 -0.22 23.85
CA LEU A 10 -12.69 -0.71 22.53
C LEU A 10 -12.65 0.50 21.60
N GLY A 11 -11.47 1.11 21.48
CA GLY A 11 -11.18 2.03 20.38
C GLY A 11 -11.54 1.33 19.07
N THR A 12 -12.38 1.98 18.28
CA THR A 12 -12.90 1.44 17.02
C THR A 12 -11.72 0.95 16.18
N ALA A 13 -11.81 -0.23 15.58
CA ALA A 13 -10.73 -0.79 14.77
C ALA A 13 -10.23 0.19 13.68
N ALA A 14 -11.11 1.07 13.20
CA ALA A 14 -10.80 2.15 12.28
C ALA A 14 -9.76 3.15 12.84
N ASP A 15 -9.85 3.53 14.13
CA ASP A 15 -8.96 4.51 14.75
C ASP A 15 -7.53 3.97 14.92
N ILE A 16 -7.41 2.67 15.22
CA ILE A 16 -6.12 1.97 15.32
C ILE A 16 -5.49 1.84 13.92
N GLU A 17 -6.30 1.51 12.90
CA GLU A 17 -5.84 1.34 11.53
C GLU A 17 -5.40 2.67 10.89
N GLU A 18 -6.12 3.77 11.16
CA GLU A 18 -5.83 5.10 10.64
C GLU A 18 -4.55 5.70 11.26
N ALA A 19 -4.36 5.55 12.58
CA ALA A 19 -3.14 5.98 13.27
C ALA A 19 -1.91 5.14 12.88
N GLN A 20 -2.09 3.85 12.56
CA GLN A 20 -1.02 3.02 12.00
C GLN A 20 -0.69 3.43 10.57
N LEU A 21 -1.70 3.67 9.73
CA LEU A 21 -1.52 4.12 8.34
C LEU A 21 -0.73 5.44 8.29
N ALA A 22 -1.10 6.42 9.12
CA ALA A 22 -0.40 7.71 9.21
C ALA A 22 1.09 7.58 9.61
N LYS A 23 1.44 6.58 10.42
CA LYS A 23 2.84 6.29 10.79
C LYS A 23 3.64 5.61 9.67
N PHE A 24 2.96 4.90 8.76
CA PHE A 24 3.58 4.29 7.57
C PHE A 24 3.85 5.32 6.45
N LEU A 25 2.99 6.33 6.30
CA LEU A 25 3.16 7.38 5.27
C LEU A 25 4.47 8.17 5.41
N ASN A 26 4.96 8.37 6.64
CA ASN A 26 6.19 9.11 6.91
C ASN A 26 7.50 8.31 6.62
N ARG A 27 7.41 7.12 6.02
CA ARG A 27 8.58 6.21 5.88
C ARG A 27 8.94 5.83 4.45
N VAL A 28 8.31 6.39 3.43
CA VAL A 28 8.72 6.08 2.05
C VAL A 28 10.11 6.67 1.79
N PRO A 29 11.12 5.85 1.47
CA PRO A 29 12.47 6.33 1.21
C PRO A 29 12.50 7.21 -0.04
N LYS A 30 13.27 8.30 0.02
CA LYS A 30 13.43 9.25 -1.09
C LYS A 30 13.92 8.59 -2.37
N GLU A 31 14.69 7.51 -2.25
CA GLU A 31 15.16 6.71 -3.40
C GLU A 31 14.01 6.24 -4.30
N ILE A 32 12.85 5.88 -3.74
CA ILE A 32 11.67 5.49 -4.52
C ILE A 32 11.01 6.75 -5.10
N LEU A 33 10.89 7.80 -4.29
CA LEU A 33 10.21 9.04 -4.68
C LEU A 33 10.97 9.86 -5.72
N GLU A 34 12.29 9.75 -5.77
CA GLU A 34 13.17 10.50 -6.67
C GLU A 34 13.55 9.71 -7.93
N ASP A 35 13.22 8.42 -8.01
CA ASP A 35 13.49 7.59 -9.19
C ASP A 35 12.72 8.13 -10.43
N PRO A 36 13.45 8.53 -11.49
CA PRO A 36 12.82 9.04 -12.71
C PRO A 36 11.97 8.00 -13.43
N ASN A 37 12.37 6.72 -13.39
CA ASN A 37 11.61 5.63 -14.01
C ASN A 37 10.30 5.41 -13.25
N PHE A 38 10.35 5.53 -11.92
CA PHE A 38 9.17 5.41 -11.08
C PHE A 38 8.15 6.53 -11.33
N LYS A 39 8.62 7.78 -11.42
CA LYS A 39 7.76 8.93 -11.77
C LYS A 39 7.14 8.76 -13.15
N ALA A 40 7.91 8.33 -14.14
CA ALA A 40 7.41 8.06 -15.49
C ALA A 40 6.36 6.94 -15.50
N ALA A 41 6.57 5.90 -14.69
CA ALA A 41 5.63 4.80 -14.55
C ALA A 41 4.31 5.25 -13.90
N ILE A 42 4.36 6.06 -12.83
CA ILE A 42 3.18 6.66 -12.18
C ILE A 42 2.44 7.60 -13.13
N ALA A 43 3.15 8.35 -13.97
CA ALA A 43 2.53 9.28 -14.93
C ALA A 43 1.62 8.60 -15.96
N ARG A 44 1.71 7.27 -16.11
CA ARG A 44 0.76 6.47 -16.93
C ARG A 44 -0.63 6.33 -16.28
N LEU A 45 -0.71 6.51 -14.96
CA LEU A 45 -1.96 6.49 -14.22
C LEU A 45 -2.60 7.89 -14.23
N PRO A 46 -3.93 7.99 -14.17
CA PRO A 46 -4.59 9.27 -14.22
C PRO A 46 -4.28 10.10 -12.96
N ALA A 47 -3.85 11.35 -13.16
CA ALA A 47 -3.36 12.22 -12.10
C ALA A 47 -4.45 12.66 -11.09
N ASN A 48 -5.72 12.43 -11.40
CA ASN A 48 -6.84 12.70 -10.49
C ASN A 48 -7.03 11.58 -9.44
N TYR A 49 -6.17 10.57 -9.40
CA TYR A 49 -6.25 9.47 -8.46
C TYR A 49 -4.91 9.20 -7.79
N ASN A 50 -4.92 9.08 -6.45
CA ASN A 50 -3.76 8.65 -5.69
C ASN A 50 -3.87 7.15 -5.39
N PHE A 51 -3.08 6.34 -6.09
CA PHE A 51 -3.05 4.90 -5.91
C PHE A 51 -2.12 4.43 -4.77
N ALA A 52 -1.50 5.35 -4.02
CA ALA A 52 -0.55 5.07 -2.95
C ALA A 52 0.54 4.03 -3.34
N ILE A 53 0.97 4.07 -4.61
CA ILE A 53 1.98 3.16 -5.17
C ILE A 53 3.32 3.28 -4.43
N PRO A 54 3.85 4.49 -4.11
CA PRO A 54 5.13 4.63 -3.42
C PRO A 54 5.15 3.92 -2.05
N GLU A 55 4.10 4.13 -1.25
CA GLU A 55 3.89 3.52 0.06
C GLU A 55 3.78 2.01 -0.05
N THR A 56 3.06 1.57 -1.08
CA THR A 56 2.83 0.16 -1.33
C THR A 56 4.14 -0.56 -1.71
N ILE A 57 4.96 0.02 -2.59
CA ILE A 57 6.27 -0.56 -2.95
C ILE A 57 7.19 -0.59 -1.74
N HIS A 58 7.23 0.49 -0.96
CA HIS A 58 8.01 0.52 0.28
C HIS A 58 7.59 -0.62 1.22
N ARG A 59 6.29 -0.80 1.43
CA ARG A 59 5.76 -1.87 2.28
C ARG A 59 6.10 -3.27 1.75
N ILE A 60 6.03 -3.51 0.44
CA ILE A 60 6.43 -4.79 -0.16
C ILE A 60 7.93 -5.04 0.06
N ARG A 61 8.78 -4.05 -0.23
CA ARG A 61 10.23 -4.17 -0.06
C ARG A 61 10.64 -4.39 1.40
N SER A 62 10.02 -3.67 2.33
CA SER A 62 10.31 -3.81 3.76
C SER A 62 9.76 -5.09 4.39
N SER A 63 8.67 -5.64 3.86
CA SER A 63 8.10 -6.91 4.34
C SER A 63 8.73 -8.14 3.68
N GLY A 64 9.43 -7.98 2.56
CA GLY A 64 9.94 -9.11 1.77
C GLY A 64 8.82 -9.99 1.19
N ALA A 65 7.61 -9.43 1.04
CA ALA A 65 6.46 -10.18 0.54
C ALA A 65 6.71 -10.65 -0.90
N GLN A 66 6.52 -11.95 -1.14
CA GLN A 66 6.66 -12.57 -2.47
C GLN A 66 5.34 -12.64 -3.24
N LYS A 67 4.22 -12.56 -2.52
CA LYS A 67 2.86 -12.61 -3.06
C LYS A 67 2.07 -11.43 -2.54
N VAL A 68 1.46 -10.69 -3.45
CA VAL A 68 0.77 -9.45 -3.12
C VAL A 68 -0.57 -9.41 -3.84
N ALA A 69 -1.66 -9.41 -3.08
CA ALA A 69 -3.00 -9.23 -3.62
C ALA A 69 -3.30 -7.72 -3.79
N LEU A 70 -3.92 -7.36 -4.90
CA LEU A 70 -4.50 -6.04 -5.14
C LEU A 70 -6.00 -6.12 -4.85
N LYS A 71 -6.45 -5.42 -3.81
CA LYS A 71 -7.88 -5.19 -3.61
C LYS A 71 -8.22 -3.85 -4.24
N LEU A 72 -9.04 -3.87 -5.28
CA LEU A 72 -9.47 -2.68 -6.00
C LEU A 72 -11.01 -2.66 -6.07
N PRO A 73 -11.66 -1.51 -5.85
CA PRO A 73 -13.07 -1.34 -6.14
C PRO A 73 -13.32 -1.41 -7.66
N GLU A 74 -14.55 -1.73 -8.06
CA GLU A 74 -14.91 -1.97 -9.48
C GLU A 74 -14.46 -0.85 -10.43
N GLY A 75 -14.61 0.41 -10.02
CA GLY A 75 -14.21 1.57 -10.82
C GLY A 75 -12.70 1.74 -11.02
N LEU A 76 -11.86 1.00 -10.30
CA LEU A 76 -10.40 1.02 -10.45
C LEU A 76 -9.83 -0.24 -11.08
N LEU A 77 -10.66 -1.23 -11.38
CA LEU A 77 -10.22 -2.48 -12.01
C LEU A 77 -9.59 -2.25 -13.39
N LEU A 78 -10.02 -1.20 -14.11
CA LEU A 78 -9.41 -0.79 -15.38
C LEU A 78 -7.89 -0.51 -15.24
N PHE A 79 -7.46 -0.06 -14.06
CA PHE A 79 -6.06 0.23 -13.76
C PHE A 79 -5.32 -0.93 -13.12
N ALA A 80 -6.00 -2.03 -12.79
CA ALA A 80 -5.42 -3.16 -12.05
C ALA A 80 -4.18 -3.73 -12.74
N ILE A 81 -4.27 -3.92 -14.07
CA ILE A 81 -3.17 -4.45 -14.89
C ILE A 81 -1.99 -3.48 -14.86
N THR A 82 -2.20 -2.20 -15.17
CA THR A 82 -1.15 -1.18 -15.15
C THR A 82 -0.48 -1.06 -13.78
N ILE A 83 -1.28 -1.08 -12.70
CA ILE A 83 -0.77 -1.04 -11.32
C ILE A 83 0.07 -2.28 -11.01
N SER A 84 -0.38 -3.47 -11.46
CA SER A 84 0.37 -4.71 -11.31
C SER A 84 1.73 -4.62 -12.01
N ASP A 85 1.76 -4.17 -13.27
CA ASP A 85 3.00 -4.02 -14.05
C ASP A 85 3.98 -3.07 -13.37
N ILE A 86 3.49 -1.91 -12.90
CA ILE A 86 4.32 -0.95 -12.17
C ILE A 86 4.93 -1.62 -10.94
N ARG A 87 4.13 -2.34 -10.14
CA ARG A 87 4.63 -2.99 -8.91
C ARG A 87 5.68 -4.05 -9.23
N THR A 88 5.46 -4.89 -10.24
CA THR A 88 6.41 -5.94 -10.63
C THR A 88 7.73 -5.37 -11.13
N GLN A 89 7.69 -4.25 -11.89
CA GLN A 89 8.90 -3.57 -12.35
C GLN A 89 9.78 -3.07 -11.19
N PHE A 90 9.18 -2.57 -10.11
CA PHE A 90 9.90 -1.99 -8.97
C PHE A 90 10.09 -2.96 -7.78
N CYS A 91 9.55 -4.18 -7.87
CA CYS A 91 9.68 -5.23 -6.85
C CYS A 91 10.32 -6.50 -7.45
N PRO A 92 11.67 -6.53 -7.61
CA PRO A 92 12.36 -7.70 -8.12
C PRO A 92 12.32 -8.83 -7.09
N GLY A 93 11.50 -9.85 -7.33
CA GLY A 93 11.37 -11.02 -6.42
C GLY A 93 9.95 -11.54 -6.24
N ASN A 94 8.93 -10.81 -6.72
CA ASN A 94 7.58 -11.36 -6.83
C ASN A 94 7.60 -12.39 -7.97
N ARG A 95 7.69 -13.68 -7.62
CA ARG A 95 7.41 -14.73 -8.59
C ARG A 95 5.92 -14.68 -8.87
N ASP A 96 5.57 -14.32 -10.10
CA ASP A 96 4.22 -14.53 -10.60
C ASP A 96 3.87 -16.00 -10.34
N ALA A 97 2.68 -16.29 -9.83
CA ALA A 97 2.27 -17.62 -9.39
C ALA A 97 2.16 -18.67 -10.53
N TYR A 98 2.69 -18.35 -11.70
CA TYR A 98 2.80 -19.19 -12.90
C TYR A 98 4.28 -19.53 -13.20
N GLY A 99 5.00 -20.03 -12.18
CA GLY A 99 6.39 -20.47 -12.29
C GLY A 99 6.80 -21.38 -11.15
#